data_AF-A0A9D7JHN9-F1
#
_entry.id   AF-A0A9D7JHN9-F1
#
_cell.length_a   1.000
_cell.length_b   1.000
_cell.length_c   1.000
_cell.angle_alpha   90.00
_cell.angle_beta   90.00
_cell.angle_gamma   90.00
#
_symmetry.space_group_name_H-M   'P 1'
#
loop_
_entity.id
_entity.type
_entity.pdbx_description
1 polymer ?
#
loop_
_entity_poly.entity_id
_entity_poly.type
_entity_poly.pdbx_seq_one_letter_code
_entity_poly.pdbx_strand_id
1 'polypeptide(L)'
;MSRATLALVAVGLFSVAVNLLLLTGPIFMMLVYDRVLTSRSVATLVVLVVLVGVLLSFLALFDLVRRQILGRLGNRLELVLSDPIFESWIKQNVGRPGHAQPLEDLKGIRQFLSSAAPLALFDLPWTLLFLWLIFLFHSYLGYVALTGAAFLTGLALLTHALTRRLLANAARDAAKAAELVAEARRGAEAAVARGMVRGLMSRWRTRYEASVFDQSSAGDTISLLSAVARALRLFLQSAILAVGAWLAILQEVTPGTMIAASILMGRVNRPGFAGGSNS
;
A
#
# COMPACT_ATOMS: atom_id res chain seq x y z
N MET A 1 -3.31 24.80 11.66
CA MET A 1 -2.83 24.36 10.33
C MET A 1 -1.29 24.23 10.26
N SER A 2 -0.50 25.17 10.79
CA SER A 2 0.99 25.12 10.80
C SER A 2 1.61 23.77 11.22
N ARG A 3 1.10 23.11 12.28
CA ARG A 3 1.66 21.83 12.77
C ARG A 3 1.41 20.63 11.83
N ALA A 4 0.34 20.64 11.03
CA ALA A 4 0.04 19.55 10.10
C ALA A 4 0.93 19.62 8.86
N THR A 5 1.13 20.83 8.33
CA THR A 5 2.09 21.09 7.24
C THR A 5 3.51 20.72 7.66
N LEU A 6 3.91 21.06 8.89
CA LEU A 6 5.23 20.71 9.43
C LEU A 6 5.41 19.18 9.57
N ALA A 7 4.36 18.46 9.99
CA ALA A 7 4.38 17.00 10.03
C ALA A 7 4.53 16.36 8.63
N LEU A 8 3.83 16.87 7.61
CA LEU A 8 3.94 16.39 6.24
C LEU A 8 5.33 16.67 5.64
N VAL A 9 5.87 17.87 5.88
CA VAL A 9 7.25 18.22 5.46
C VAL A 9 8.27 17.31 6.15
N ALA A 10 8.11 17.04 7.45
CA ALA A 10 8.97 16.11 8.17
C ALA A 10 8.89 14.70 7.60
N VAL A 11 7.69 14.18 7.31
CA VAL A 11 7.51 12.87 6.67
C VAL A 11 8.18 12.83 5.29
N GLY A 12 8.07 13.89 4.50
CA GLY A 12 8.75 14.00 3.21
C GLY A 12 10.28 13.97 3.35
N LEU A 13 10.85 14.71 4.29
CA LEU A 13 12.30 14.73 4.56
C LEU A 13 12.80 13.38 5.07
N PHE A 14 12.08 12.73 5.99
CA PHE A 14 12.41 11.38 6.43
C PHE A 14 12.25 10.37 5.29
N SER A 15 11.30 10.56 4.37
CA SER A 15 11.17 9.73 3.18
C SER A 15 12.40 9.83 2.27
N VAL A 16 12.96 11.02 2.10
CA VAL A 16 14.23 11.23 1.38
C VAL A 16 15.34 10.40 2.02
N ALA A 17 15.55 10.58 3.33
CA ALA A 17 16.59 9.86 4.06
C ALA A 17 16.40 8.34 3.95
N VAL A 18 15.18 7.84 4.19
CA VAL A 18 14.86 6.41 4.09
C VAL A 18 15.16 5.89 2.68
N ASN A 19 14.70 6.57 1.63
CA ASN A 19 14.92 6.10 0.25
C ASN A 19 16.39 6.14 -0.17
N LEU A 20 17.18 7.11 0.32
CA LEU A 20 18.64 7.09 0.15
C LEU A 20 19.28 5.90 0.87
N LEU A 21 18.89 5.64 2.12
CA LEU A 21 19.39 4.51 2.90
C LEU A 21 18.96 3.15 2.31
N LEU A 22 17.89 3.11 1.50
CA LEU A 22 17.53 1.89 0.77
C LEU A 22 18.57 1.50 -0.30
N LEU A 23 19.37 2.45 -0.80
CA LEU A 23 20.49 2.18 -1.71
C LEU A 23 21.65 1.47 -1.01
N THR A 24 21.71 1.48 0.32
CA THR A 24 22.75 0.81 1.09
C THR A 24 22.87 -0.67 0.73
N GLY A 25 21.74 -1.37 0.54
CA GLY A 25 21.74 -2.79 0.14
C GLY A 25 22.39 -3.04 -1.23
N PRO A 26 21.88 -2.42 -2.32
CA PRO A 26 22.50 -2.48 -3.64
C PRO A 26 23.98 -2.10 -3.65
N ILE A 27 24.35 -0.99 -3.00
CA ILE A 27 25.74 -0.50 -2.94
C ILE A 27 26.63 -1.50 -2.20
N PHE A 28 26.16 -2.07 -1.08
CA PHE A 28 26.89 -3.10 -0.35
C PHE A 28 27.16 -4.32 -1.23
N MET A 29 26.16 -4.80 -1.96
CA MET A 29 26.35 -5.94 -2.87
C MET A 29 27.36 -5.60 -3.97
N MET A 30 27.29 -4.41 -4.58
CA MET A 30 28.30 -3.97 -5.56
C MET A 30 29.71 -3.98 -4.96
N LEU A 31 29.90 -3.38 -3.78
CA LEU A 31 31.21 -3.32 -3.13
C LEU A 31 31.74 -4.71 -2.76
N VAL A 32 30.87 -5.60 -2.30
CA VAL A 32 31.27 -6.96 -1.94
C VAL A 32 31.73 -7.72 -3.19
N TYR A 33 30.90 -7.77 -4.24
CA TYR A 33 31.23 -8.51 -5.46
C TYR A 33 32.40 -7.91 -6.23
N ASP A 34 32.45 -6.60 -6.38
CA ASP A 34 33.43 -5.97 -7.25
C ASP A 34 34.76 -5.72 -6.52
N ARG A 35 34.72 -5.38 -5.23
CA ARG A 35 35.92 -5.00 -4.45
C ARG A 35 36.35 -6.06 -3.46
N VAL A 36 35.45 -6.60 -2.63
CA VAL A 36 35.85 -7.55 -1.56
C VAL A 36 36.28 -8.88 -2.15
N LEU A 37 35.50 -9.44 -3.09
CA LEU A 37 35.82 -10.71 -3.73
C LEU A 37 37.12 -10.62 -4.55
N THR A 38 37.31 -9.53 -5.27
CA THR A 38 38.52 -9.27 -6.08
C THR A 38 39.75 -9.08 -5.19
N SER A 39 39.65 -8.26 -4.13
CA SER A 39 40.79 -7.97 -3.24
C SER A 39 41.06 -9.04 -2.19
N ARG A 40 40.11 -9.99 -1.99
CA ARG A 40 40.13 -11.02 -0.93
C ARG A 40 40.40 -10.47 0.48
N SER A 41 40.03 -9.21 0.73
CA SER A 41 40.32 -8.51 1.98
C SER A 41 39.18 -8.67 2.99
N VAL A 42 39.39 -9.53 4.00
CA VAL A 42 38.46 -9.70 5.11
C VAL A 42 38.31 -8.42 5.93
N ALA A 43 39.38 -7.63 6.07
CA ALA A 43 39.35 -6.35 6.77
C ALA A 43 38.34 -5.37 6.14
N THR A 44 38.35 -5.25 4.80
CA THR A 44 37.37 -4.41 4.08
C THR A 44 35.94 -4.92 4.30
N LEU A 45 35.74 -6.24 4.28
CA LEU A 45 34.42 -6.84 4.52
C LEU A 45 33.87 -6.49 5.91
N VAL A 46 34.69 -6.61 6.96
CA VAL A 46 34.28 -6.29 8.33
C VAL A 46 33.86 -4.82 8.45
N VAL A 47 34.65 -3.90 7.88
CA VAL A 47 34.32 -2.46 7.88
C VAL A 47 32.99 -2.21 7.15
N LEU A 48 32.77 -2.84 6.00
CA LEU A 48 31.53 -2.70 5.23
C LEU A 48 30.32 -3.28 5.99
N VAL A 49 30.46 -4.42 6.66
CA VAL A 49 29.37 -5.02 7.45
C VAL A 49 29.00 -4.13 8.63
N VAL A 50 29.99 -3.59 9.35
CA VAL A 50 29.74 -2.65 10.47
C VAL A 50 29.04 -1.40 9.95
N LEU A 51 29.53 -0.81 8.85
CA LEU A 51 28.93 0.37 8.23
C LEU A 51 27.48 0.11 7.82
N VAL A 52 27.20 -1.01 7.14
CA VAL A 52 25.84 -1.39 6.73
C VAL A 52 24.96 -1.63 7.96
N GLY A 53 25.46 -2.26 9.02
CA GLY A 53 24.72 -2.43 10.27
C GLY A 53 24.26 -1.10 10.86
N VAL A 54 25.15 -0.10 10.89
CA VAL A 54 24.83 1.26 11.34
C VAL A 54 23.80 1.92 10.42
N LEU A 55 23.99 1.86 9.10
CA LEU A 55 23.07 2.45 8.12
C LEU A 55 21.67 1.80 8.18
N LEU A 56 21.59 0.47 8.32
CA LEU A 56 20.32 -0.23 8.47
C LEU A 56 19.64 0.11 9.81
N SER A 57 20.41 0.41 10.86
CA SER A 57 19.84 0.89 12.13
C SER A 57 19.19 2.26 11.98
N PHE A 58 19.83 3.19 11.26
CA PHE A 58 19.22 4.48 10.91
C PHE A 58 18.00 4.33 10.01
N LEU A 59 18.03 3.39 9.05
CA LEU A 59 16.90 3.09 8.19
C LEU A 59 15.69 2.68 9.03
N ALA A 60 15.88 1.74 9.98
CA ALA A 60 14.83 1.28 10.87
C ALA A 60 14.30 2.43 11.76
N LEU A 61 15.19 3.26 12.30
CA LEU A 61 14.83 4.41 13.12
C LEU A 61 13.98 5.42 12.34
N PHE A 62 14.41 5.84 11.15
CA PHE A 62 13.68 6.82 10.35
C PHE A 62 12.35 6.28 9.83
N ASP A 63 12.30 4.99 9.47
CA ASP A 63 11.06 4.33 9.09
C ASP A 63 10.06 4.27 10.26
N LEU A 64 10.54 4.01 11.48
CA LEU A 64 9.72 4.06 12.69
C LEU A 64 9.16 5.48 12.94
N VAL A 65 10.02 6.50 12.87
CA VAL A 65 9.63 7.90 13.12
C VAL A 65 8.56 8.35 12.13
N ARG A 66 8.72 8.11 10.82
CA ARG A 66 7.72 8.52 9.82
C ARG A 66 6.36 7.82 10.02
N ARG A 67 6.37 6.53 10.39
CA ARG A 67 5.13 5.78 10.70
C ARG A 67 4.44 6.34 11.95
N GLN A 68 5.19 6.67 12.99
CA GLN A 68 4.62 7.28 14.20
C GLN A 68 4.05 8.67 13.93
N ILE A 69 4.72 9.49 13.12
CA ILE A 69 4.21 10.83 12.74
C ILE A 69 2.87 10.71 12.01
N LEU A 70 2.77 9.80 11.04
CA LEU A 70 1.53 9.58 10.29
C LEU A 70 0.40 9.04 11.17
N GLY A 71 0.68 8.07 12.04
CA GLY A 71 -0.32 7.56 12.99
C GLY A 71 -0.82 8.64 13.95
N ARG A 72 0.07 9.49 14.48
CA ARG A 72 -0.31 10.63 15.33
C ARG A 72 -1.11 11.68 14.55
N LEU A 73 -0.76 11.92 13.28
CA LEU A 73 -1.51 12.83 12.41
C LEU A 73 -2.93 12.31 12.16
N GLY A 74 -3.09 11.01 11.90
CA GLY A 74 -4.39 10.34 11.75
C GLY A 74 -5.26 10.50 13.00
N ASN A 75 -4.72 10.18 14.18
CA ASN A 75 -5.45 10.35 15.45
C ASN A 75 -5.86 11.81 15.70
N ARG A 76 -4.98 12.76 15.40
CA ARG A 76 -5.29 14.18 15.58
C ARG A 76 -6.36 14.67 14.61
N LEU A 77 -6.35 14.19 13.38
CA LEU A 77 -7.39 14.50 12.40
C LEU A 77 -8.74 13.93 12.83
N GLU A 78 -8.78 12.70 13.35
CA GLU A 78 -10.00 12.12 13.92
C GLU A 78 -10.55 13.00 15.05
N LEU A 79 -9.72 13.40 16.03
CA LEU A 79 -10.16 14.21 17.17
C LEU A 79 -10.61 15.63 16.80
N VAL A 80 -10.01 16.25 15.78
CA VAL A 80 -10.38 17.62 15.36
C VAL A 80 -11.63 17.62 14.49
N LEU A 81 -11.84 16.56 13.71
CA LEU A 81 -12.97 16.45 12.80
C LEU A 81 -14.17 15.73 13.43
N SER A 82 -13.99 14.95 14.50
CA SER A 82 -15.07 14.23 15.18
C SER A 82 -16.18 15.16 15.62
N ASP A 83 -15.83 16.27 16.26
CA ASP A 83 -16.78 17.19 16.88
C ASP A 83 -17.65 17.92 15.84
N PRO A 84 -17.08 18.59 14.81
CA PRO A 84 -17.90 19.26 13.80
C PRO A 84 -18.69 18.27 12.92
N ILE A 85 -18.17 17.05 12.68
CA ILE A 85 -18.90 16.01 11.95
C ILE A 85 -20.07 15.49 12.78
N PHE A 86 -19.85 15.25 14.08
CA PHE A 86 -20.89 14.79 15.00
C PHE A 86 -22.00 15.84 15.16
N GLU A 87 -21.64 17.11 15.34
CA GLU A 87 -22.60 18.22 15.43
C GLU A 87 -23.42 18.34 14.13
N SER A 88 -22.75 18.28 12.98
CA SER A 88 -23.41 18.34 11.66
C SER A 88 -24.35 17.15 11.44
N TRP A 89 -23.92 15.95 11.83
CA TRP A 89 -24.71 14.73 11.73
C TRP A 89 -25.97 14.82 12.59
N ILE A 90 -25.86 15.25 13.86
CA ILE A 90 -27.04 15.45 14.73
C ILE A 90 -28.02 16.44 14.10
N LYS A 91 -27.54 17.60 13.64
CA LYS A 91 -28.39 18.65 13.04
C LYS A 91 -29.15 18.15 11.80
N GLN A 92 -28.52 17.30 10.99
CA GLN A 92 -29.15 16.73 9.79
C GLN A 92 -30.13 15.60 10.11
N ASN A 93 -29.99 14.96 11.27
CA ASN A 93 -30.79 13.80 11.69
C ASN A 93 -31.82 14.10 12.79
N VAL A 94 -32.11 15.37 13.04
CA VAL A 94 -33.22 15.77 13.91
C VAL A 94 -34.54 15.23 13.34
N GLY A 95 -35.22 14.36 14.10
CA GLY A 95 -36.49 13.75 13.71
C GLY A 95 -36.41 12.70 12.59
N ARG A 96 -35.20 12.33 12.13
CA ARG A 96 -34.99 11.30 11.10
C ARG A 96 -33.91 10.29 11.49
N PRO A 97 -34.18 8.99 11.37
CA PRO A 97 -33.13 7.96 11.42
C PRO A 97 -31.97 8.30 10.48
N GLY A 98 -30.75 8.27 10.97
CA GLY A 98 -29.55 8.34 10.14
C GLY A 98 -28.59 7.24 10.50
N HIS A 99 -27.98 6.63 9.49
CA HIS A 99 -26.75 5.90 9.70
C HIS A 99 -25.63 6.89 10.04
N ALA A 100 -24.75 6.50 10.96
CA ALA A 100 -23.56 7.26 11.33
C ALA A 100 -22.45 7.16 10.25
N GLN A 101 -22.84 7.09 8.97
CA GLN A 101 -21.93 6.94 7.83
C GLN A 101 -20.80 7.97 7.84
N PRO A 102 -21.04 9.27 8.13
CA PRO A 102 -19.94 10.25 8.18
C PRO A 102 -18.90 9.98 9.28
N LEU A 103 -19.30 9.36 10.40
CA LEU A 103 -18.39 8.98 11.47
C LEU A 103 -17.62 7.69 11.12
N GLU A 104 -18.23 6.77 10.39
CA GLU A 104 -17.56 5.59 9.85
C GLU A 104 -16.55 5.95 8.75
N ASP A 105 -16.90 6.89 7.87
CA ASP A 105 -16.01 7.41 6.84
C ASP A 105 -14.79 8.12 7.49
N LEU A 106 -15.00 8.87 8.59
CA LEU A 106 -13.90 9.48 9.35
C LEU A 106 -12.94 8.43 9.92
N LYS A 107 -13.47 7.32 10.45
CA LYS A 107 -12.64 6.18 10.90
C LYS A 107 -11.88 5.56 9.73
N GLY A 108 -12.51 5.44 8.56
CA GLY A 108 -11.87 4.99 7.33
C GLY A 108 -10.69 5.88 6.92
N ILE A 109 -10.85 7.21 6.97
CA ILE A 109 -9.77 8.16 6.69
C ILE A 109 -8.63 8.02 7.69
N ARG A 110 -8.92 7.86 8.99
CA ARG A 110 -7.90 7.63 10.00
C ARG A 110 -7.13 6.33 9.76
N GLN A 111 -7.84 5.25 9.44
CA GLN A 111 -7.24 3.96 9.12
C GLN A 111 -6.34 4.07 7.90
N PHE A 112 -6.79 4.78 6.86
CA PHE A 112 -5.96 5.08 5.69
C PHE A 112 -4.69 5.85 6.06
N LEU A 113 -4.78 6.90 6.87
CA LEU A 113 -3.62 7.70 7.27
C LEU A 113 -2.63 6.93 8.18
N SER A 114 -3.14 5.97 8.94
CA SER A 114 -2.34 5.11 9.80
C SER A 114 -1.77 3.89 9.05
N SER A 115 -2.26 3.63 7.84
CA SER A 115 -1.80 2.53 6.98
C SER A 115 -0.48 2.87 6.27
N ALA A 116 0.04 1.92 5.50
CA ALA A 116 1.22 2.14 4.65
C ALA A 116 0.92 3.00 3.40
N ALA A 117 -0.35 3.28 3.09
CA ALA A 117 -0.73 3.94 1.84
C ALA A 117 -0.17 5.38 1.68
N PRO A 118 -0.19 6.26 2.70
CA PRO A 118 0.37 7.60 2.56
C PRO A 118 1.89 7.57 2.30
N LEU A 119 2.62 6.65 2.94
CA LEU A 119 4.06 6.49 2.72
C LEU A 119 4.37 6.11 1.27
N ALA A 120 3.52 5.28 0.66
CA ALA A 120 3.69 4.87 -0.72
C ALA A 120 3.56 6.06 -1.72
N LEU A 121 2.76 7.08 -1.38
CA LEU A 121 2.72 8.35 -2.13
C LEU A 121 4.07 9.07 -2.07
N PHE A 122 4.68 9.14 -0.88
CA PHE A 122 5.98 9.76 -0.68
C PHE A 122 7.14 8.97 -1.32
N ASP A 123 6.96 7.67 -1.53
CA ASP A 123 7.94 6.79 -2.17
C ASP A 123 7.84 6.81 -3.71
N LEU A 124 6.75 7.34 -4.31
CA LEU A 124 6.58 7.40 -5.77
C LEU A 124 7.68 8.16 -6.54
N PRO A 125 8.14 9.35 -6.13
CA PRO A 125 9.20 10.06 -6.86
C PRO A 125 10.50 9.24 -6.88
N TRP A 126 10.72 8.46 -5.82
CA TRP A 126 11.89 7.60 -5.66
C TRP A 126 11.83 6.38 -6.57
N THR A 127 10.65 5.84 -6.89
CA THR A 127 10.56 4.74 -7.86
C THR A 127 11.00 5.19 -9.25
N LEU A 128 10.69 6.42 -9.66
CA LEU A 128 11.20 7.00 -10.91
C LEU A 128 12.71 7.21 -10.86
N LEU A 129 13.24 7.68 -9.72
CA LEU A 129 14.68 7.82 -9.52
C LEU A 129 15.41 6.47 -9.56
N PHE A 130 14.87 5.42 -8.93
CA PHE A 130 15.45 4.07 -8.98
C PHE A 130 15.39 3.48 -10.38
N LEU A 131 14.30 3.71 -11.12
CA LEU A 131 14.21 3.30 -12.52
C LEU A 131 15.28 4.01 -13.36
N TRP A 132 15.46 5.31 -13.18
CA TRP A 132 16.52 6.08 -13.83
C TRP A 132 17.92 5.57 -13.46
N LEU A 133 18.15 5.23 -12.20
CA LEU A 133 19.42 4.63 -11.75
C LEU A 133 19.70 3.28 -12.42
N ILE A 134 18.69 2.44 -12.64
CA ILE A 134 18.85 1.19 -13.39
C ILE A 134 19.23 1.47 -14.85
N PHE A 135 18.65 2.49 -15.49
CA PHE A 135 19.04 2.92 -16.84
C PHE A 135 20.50 3.40 -16.90
N LEU A 136 21.00 4.05 -15.83
CA LEU A 136 22.41 4.44 -15.74
C LEU A 136 23.35 3.23 -15.65
N PHE A 137 22.91 2.11 -15.07
CA PHE A 137 23.71 0.88 -15.07
C PHE A 137 23.78 0.25 -16.47
N HIS A 138 22.63 0.05 -17.10
CA HIS A 138 22.58 -0.42 -18.49
C HIS A 138 21.20 -0.19 -19.11
N SER A 139 21.16 0.22 -20.38
CA SER A 139 19.90 0.49 -21.10
C SER A 139 18.98 -0.74 -21.15
N TYR A 140 19.53 -1.94 -21.40
CA TYR A 140 18.73 -3.18 -21.44
C TYR A 140 18.12 -3.54 -20.08
N LEU A 141 18.84 -3.34 -18.97
CA LEU A 141 18.29 -3.54 -17.62
C LEU A 141 17.17 -2.53 -17.35
N GLY A 142 17.35 -1.29 -17.80
CA GLY A 142 16.34 -0.24 -17.76
C GLY A 142 15.05 -0.62 -18.50
N TYR A 143 15.15 -1.16 -19.72
CA TYR A 143 13.97 -1.63 -20.47
C TYR A 143 13.23 -2.78 -19.77
N VAL A 144 13.95 -3.72 -19.17
CA VAL A 144 13.34 -4.82 -18.38
C VAL A 144 12.61 -4.25 -17.15
N ALA A 145 13.21 -3.29 -16.45
CA ALA A 145 12.57 -2.62 -15.31
C ALA A 145 11.34 -1.80 -15.73
N LEU A 146 11.43 -1.07 -16.84
CA LEU A 146 10.34 -0.24 -17.38
C LEU A 146 9.15 -1.09 -17.80
N THR A 147 9.39 -2.16 -18.56
CA THR A 147 8.32 -3.10 -18.98
C THR A 147 7.67 -3.76 -17.78
N GLY A 148 8.46 -4.23 -16.81
CA GLY A 148 7.96 -4.80 -15.57
C GLY A 148 7.07 -3.84 -14.77
N ALA A 149 7.52 -2.58 -14.62
CA ALA A 149 6.75 -1.53 -13.97
C ALA A 149 5.44 -1.23 -14.73
N ALA A 150 5.47 -1.18 -16.06
CA ALA A 150 4.29 -0.96 -16.90
C ALA A 150 3.26 -2.09 -16.74
N PHE A 151 3.67 -3.36 -16.80
CA PHE A 151 2.78 -4.51 -16.63
C PHE A 151 2.16 -4.55 -15.22
N LEU A 152 2.95 -4.35 -14.17
CA LEU A 152 2.44 -4.35 -12.79
C LEU A 152 1.49 -3.17 -12.53
N THR A 153 1.78 -2.01 -13.11
CA THR A 153 0.88 -0.86 -13.05
C THR A 153 -0.43 -1.14 -13.80
N GLY A 154 -0.36 -1.74 -14.99
CA GLY A 154 -1.53 -2.17 -15.74
C GLY A 154 -2.39 -3.16 -14.96
N LEU A 155 -1.78 -4.14 -14.30
CA LEU A 155 -2.48 -5.12 -13.46
C LEU A 155 -3.13 -4.48 -12.23
N ALA A 156 -2.45 -3.51 -11.61
CA ALA A 156 -2.99 -2.69 -10.53
C ALA A 156 -4.23 -1.88 -10.98
N LEU A 157 -4.14 -1.21 -12.12
CA LEU A 157 -5.26 -0.45 -12.70
C LEU A 157 -6.43 -1.36 -13.10
N LEU A 158 -6.14 -2.54 -13.65
CA LEU A 158 -7.15 -3.55 -13.97
C LEU A 158 -7.86 -4.04 -12.70
N THR A 159 -7.10 -4.34 -11.64
CA THR A 159 -7.66 -4.74 -10.34
C THR A 159 -8.62 -3.68 -9.82
N HIS A 160 -8.20 -2.42 -9.80
CA HIS A 160 -9.05 -1.31 -9.38
C HIS A 160 -10.28 -1.15 -10.29
N ALA A 161 -10.12 -1.27 -11.61
CA ALA A 161 -11.23 -1.11 -12.55
C ALA A 161 -12.31 -2.19 -12.41
N LEU A 162 -11.91 -3.45 -12.18
CA LEU A 162 -12.83 -4.57 -12.03
C LEU A 162 -13.51 -4.58 -10.65
N THR A 163 -12.80 -4.17 -9.60
CA THR A 163 -13.29 -4.29 -8.22
C THR A 163 -14.06 -3.07 -7.74
N ARG A 164 -13.82 -1.86 -8.29
CA ARG A 164 -14.45 -0.61 -7.81
C ARG A 164 -15.97 -0.68 -7.78
N ARG A 165 -16.59 -1.29 -8.80
CA ARG A 165 -18.06 -1.38 -8.90
C ARG A 165 -18.63 -2.39 -7.91
N LEU A 166 -17.98 -3.56 -7.80
CA LEU A 166 -18.36 -4.61 -6.86
C LEU A 166 -18.27 -4.11 -5.41
N LEU A 167 -17.15 -3.47 -5.04
CA LEU A 167 -16.97 -2.90 -3.71
C LEU A 167 -17.98 -1.77 -3.42
N ALA A 168 -18.28 -0.92 -4.40
CA ALA A 168 -19.29 0.13 -4.24
C ALA A 168 -20.71 -0.44 -4.10
N ASN A 169 -21.06 -1.53 -4.80
CA ASN A 169 -22.33 -2.22 -4.61
C ASN A 169 -22.40 -2.89 -3.24
N ALA A 170 -21.36 -3.64 -2.87
CA ALA A 170 -21.25 -4.33 -1.59
C ALA A 170 -21.45 -3.37 -0.41
N ALA A 171 -20.79 -2.21 -0.45
CA ALA A 171 -20.93 -1.16 0.57
C ALA A 171 -22.35 -0.59 0.61
N ARG A 172 -22.99 -0.36 -0.55
CA ARG A 172 -24.37 0.16 -0.62
C ARG A 172 -25.39 -0.82 -0.06
N ASP A 173 -25.29 -2.10 -0.40
CA ASP A 173 -26.22 -3.11 0.11
C ASP A 173 -25.97 -3.45 1.58
N ALA A 174 -24.72 -3.37 2.05
CA ALA A 174 -24.39 -3.43 3.49
C ALA A 174 -25.07 -2.30 4.27
N ALA A 175 -24.97 -1.06 3.79
CA ALA A 175 -25.59 0.10 4.41
C ALA A 175 -27.13 -0.04 4.47
N LYS A 176 -27.77 -0.50 3.38
CA LYS A 176 -29.22 -0.76 3.35
C LYS A 176 -29.64 -1.89 4.30
N ALA A 177 -28.83 -2.96 4.38
CA ALA A 177 -29.10 -4.05 5.32
C ALA A 177 -29.03 -3.55 6.77
N ALA A 178 -28.05 -2.71 7.09
CA ALA A 178 -27.91 -2.11 8.42
C ALA A 178 -29.04 -1.10 8.73
N GLU A 179 -29.51 -0.33 7.74
CA GLU A 179 -30.70 0.53 7.86
C GLU A 179 -31.96 -0.25 8.24
N LEU A 180 -32.21 -1.40 7.56
CA LEU A 180 -33.33 -2.29 7.88
C LEU A 180 -33.26 -2.82 9.32
N VAL A 181 -32.06 -3.12 9.83
CA VAL A 181 -31.88 -3.53 11.23
C VAL A 181 -32.24 -2.40 12.19
N ALA A 182 -31.81 -1.17 11.90
CA ALA A 182 -32.13 0.00 12.70
C ALA A 182 -33.65 0.30 12.71
N GLU A 183 -34.33 0.13 11.58
CA GLU A 183 -35.79 0.21 11.47
C GLU A 183 -36.50 -0.89 12.27
N ALA A 184 -36.06 -2.15 12.09
CA ALA A 184 -36.62 -3.30 12.78
C ALA A 184 -36.52 -3.15 14.30
N ARG A 185 -35.42 -2.58 14.81
CA ARG A 185 -35.21 -2.33 16.24
C ARG A 185 -36.22 -1.32 16.81
N ARG A 186 -36.60 -0.29 16.05
CA ARG A 186 -37.60 0.71 16.50
C ARG A 186 -39.02 0.15 16.54
N GLY A 187 -39.35 -0.75 15.63
CA GLY A 187 -40.68 -1.35 15.50
C GLY A 187 -40.77 -2.79 16.03
N ALA A 188 -39.82 -3.23 16.85
CA ALA A 188 -39.63 -4.64 17.18
C ALA A 188 -40.86 -5.28 17.85
N GLU A 189 -41.47 -4.59 18.82
CA GLU A 189 -42.66 -5.07 19.53
C GLU A 189 -43.85 -5.25 18.58
N ALA A 190 -44.11 -4.26 17.72
CA ALA A 190 -45.18 -4.34 16.72
C ALA A 190 -44.90 -5.41 15.65
N ALA A 191 -43.64 -5.57 15.24
CA ALA A 191 -43.24 -6.57 14.25
C ALA A 191 -43.38 -8.00 14.80
N VAL A 192 -43.07 -8.22 16.07
CA VAL A 192 -43.29 -9.51 16.76
C VAL A 192 -44.78 -9.76 16.97
N ALA A 193 -45.52 -8.78 17.49
CA ALA A 193 -46.96 -8.92 17.77
C ALA A 193 -47.80 -9.20 16.50
N ARG A 194 -47.37 -8.69 15.34
CA ARG A 194 -48.05 -8.90 14.03
C ARG A 194 -47.45 -10.05 13.20
N GLY A 195 -46.47 -10.79 13.71
CA GLY A 195 -45.84 -11.90 12.99
C GLY A 195 -45.01 -11.50 11.76
N MET A 196 -44.60 -10.23 11.66
CA MET A 196 -43.92 -9.65 10.49
C MET A 196 -42.41 -9.96 10.42
N VAL A 197 -41.86 -10.60 11.45
CA VAL A 197 -40.41 -10.90 11.58
C VAL A 197 -39.86 -11.64 10.36
N ARG A 198 -40.57 -12.64 9.84
CA ARG A 198 -40.13 -13.40 8.65
C ARG A 198 -40.03 -12.53 7.39
N GLY A 199 -40.93 -11.56 7.23
CA GLY A 199 -40.90 -10.61 6.11
C GLY A 199 -39.72 -9.63 6.19
N LEU A 200 -39.46 -9.10 7.40
CA LEU A 200 -38.29 -8.26 7.68
C LEU A 200 -36.98 -9.03 7.48
N MET A 201 -36.91 -10.26 7.98
CA MET A 201 -35.76 -11.15 7.82
C MET A 201 -35.50 -11.46 6.35
N SER A 202 -36.54 -11.74 5.55
CA SER A 202 -36.40 -11.97 4.11
C SER A 202 -35.82 -10.75 3.38
N ARG A 203 -36.37 -9.55 3.64
CA ARG A 203 -35.86 -8.29 3.05
C ARG A 203 -34.42 -7.99 3.44
N TRP A 204 -34.08 -8.18 4.71
CA TRP A 204 -32.72 -8.01 5.22
C TRP A 204 -31.78 -9.02 4.55
N ARG A 205 -32.17 -10.29 4.49
CA ARG A 205 -31.38 -11.38 3.92
C ARG A 205 -31.04 -11.13 2.46
N THR A 206 -31.99 -10.69 1.64
CA THR A 206 -31.73 -10.35 0.23
C THR A 206 -30.65 -9.28 0.07
N ARG A 207 -30.67 -8.23 0.91
CA ARG A 207 -29.66 -7.16 0.88
C ARG A 207 -28.32 -7.63 1.40
N TYR A 208 -28.33 -8.38 2.49
CA TYR A 208 -27.12 -8.91 3.09
C TYR A 208 -26.41 -9.91 2.18
N GLU A 209 -27.15 -10.86 1.58
CA GLU A 209 -26.60 -11.82 0.62
C GLU A 209 -26.03 -11.13 -0.62
N ALA A 210 -26.70 -10.10 -1.16
CA ALA A 210 -26.17 -9.30 -2.27
C ALA A 210 -24.84 -8.61 -1.90
N SER A 211 -24.77 -8.02 -0.69
CA SER A 211 -23.55 -7.38 -0.19
C SER A 211 -22.39 -8.38 -0.07
N VAL A 212 -22.65 -9.55 0.53
CA VAL A 212 -21.66 -10.62 0.69
C VAL A 212 -21.21 -11.18 -0.65
N PHE A 213 -22.12 -11.35 -1.61
CA PHE A 213 -21.80 -11.85 -2.95
C PHE A 213 -20.87 -10.90 -3.71
N ASP A 214 -21.18 -9.60 -3.73
CA ASP A 214 -20.35 -8.60 -4.40
C ASP A 214 -18.99 -8.43 -3.69
N GLN A 215 -18.97 -8.50 -2.36
CA GLN A 215 -17.73 -8.47 -1.57
C GLN A 215 -16.85 -9.70 -1.86
N SER A 216 -17.44 -10.90 -1.92
CA SER A 216 -16.72 -12.14 -2.25
C SER A 216 -16.18 -12.08 -3.67
N SER A 217 -16.99 -11.67 -4.64
CA SER A 217 -16.59 -11.55 -6.05
C SER A 217 -15.44 -10.56 -6.24
N ALA A 218 -15.48 -9.44 -5.52
CA ALA A 218 -14.36 -8.50 -5.48
C ALA A 218 -13.12 -9.15 -4.84
N GLY A 219 -13.28 -9.85 -3.72
CA GLY A 219 -12.21 -10.55 -3.01
C GLY A 219 -11.51 -11.60 -3.87
N ASP A 220 -12.27 -12.39 -4.63
CA ASP A 220 -11.74 -13.40 -5.56
C ASP A 220 -10.91 -12.75 -6.67
N THR A 221 -11.43 -11.67 -7.25
CA THR A 221 -10.72 -10.88 -8.28
C THR A 221 -9.43 -10.28 -7.74
N ILE A 222 -9.47 -9.67 -6.55
CA ILE A 222 -8.29 -9.10 -5.88
C ILE A 222 -7.26 -10.20 -5.61
N SER A 223 -7.70 -11.37 -5.12
CA SER A 223 -6.84 -12.49 -4.76
C SER A 223 -6.13 -13.07 -5.99
N LEU A 224 -6.88 -13.29 -7.08
CA LEU A 224 -6.36 -13.77 -8.35
C LEU A 224 -5.32 -12.80 -8.93
N LEU A 225 -5.67 -11.52 -9.08
CA LEU A 225 -4.77 -10.54 -9.68
C LEU A 225 -3.56 -10.25 -8.78
N SER A 226 -3.71 -10.34 -7.46
CA SER A 226 -2.59 -10.27 -6.52
C SER A 226 -1.65 -11.47 -6.65
N ALA A 227 -2.17 -12.68 -6.90
CA ALA A 227 -1.36 -13.86 -7.15
C ALA A 227 -0.57 -13.72 -8.47
N VAL A 228 -1.23 -13.26 -9.53
CA VAL A 228 -0.57 -12.95 -10.82
C VAL A 228 0.51 -11.89 -10.64
N ALA A 229 0.24 -10.81 -9.89
CA ALA A 229 1.21 -9.76 -9.62
C ALA A 229 2.44 -10.29 -8.88
N ARG A 230 2.25 -11.17 -7.89
CA ARG A 230 3.35 -11.82 -7.16
C ARG A 230 4.19 -12.70 -8.08
N ALA A 231 3.56 -13.55 -8.90
CA ALA A 231 4.25 -14.41 -9.86
C ALA A 231 5.05 -13.58 -10.87
N LEU A 232 4.44 -12.51 -11.41
CA LEU A 232 5.10 -11.61 -12.36
C LEU A 232 6.29 -10.90 -11.71
N ARG A 233 6.21 -10.45 -10.45
CA ARG A 233 7.37 -9.85 -9.76
C ARG A 233 8.54 -10.82 -9.64
N LEU A 234 8.27 -12.07 -9.25
CA LEU A 234 9.30 -13.11 -9.15
C LEU A 234 9.90 -13.41 -10.52
N PHE A 235 9.07 -13.50 -11.55
CA PHE A 235 9.53 -13.67 -12.93
C PHE A 235 10.41 -12.51 -13.38
N LEU A 236 9.98 -11.27 -13.16
CA LEU A 236 10.73 -10.07 -13.50
C LEU A 236 12.07 -9.99 -12.76
N GLN A 237 12.10 -10.39 -11.48
CA GLN A 237 13.32 -10.47 -10.68
C GLN A 237 14.30 -11.51 -11.24
N SER A 238 13.81 -12.66 -11.71
CA SER A 238 14.65 -13.64 -12.41
C SER A 238 15.08 -13.16 -13.79
N ALA A 239 14.21 -12.47 -14.53
CA ALA A 239 14.49 -11.96 -15.87
C ALA A 239 15.59 -10.89 -15.86
N ILE A 240 15.56 -9.95 -14.91
CA ILE A 240 16.62 -8.95 -14.79
C ILE A 240 17.97 -9.57 -14.41
N LEU A 241 17.98 -10.63 -13.60
CA LEU A 241 19.18 -11.39 -13.30
C LEU A 241 19.68 -12.15 -14.54
N ALA A 242 18.80 -12.76 -15.33
CA ALA A 242 19.17 -13.44 -16.57
C ALA A 242 19.77 -12.48 -17.61
N VAL A 243 19.15 -11.32 -17.80
CA VAL A 243 19.67 -10.27 -18.70
C VAL A 243 20.98 -9.70 -18.15
N GLY A 244 21.07 -9.44 -16.85
CA GLY A 244 22.32 -8.98 -16.24
C GLY A 244 23.45 -10.01 -16.33
N ALA A 245 23.16 -11.31 -16.24
CA ALA A 245 24.14 -12.37 -16.41
C ALA A 245 24.64 -12.44 -17.86
N TRP A 246 23.72 -12.34 -18.82
CA TRP A 246 24.08 -12.23 -20.24
C TRP A 246 25.02 -11.06 -20.50
N LEU A 247 24.68 -9.87 -19.99
CA LEU A 247 25.51 -8.67 -20.14
C LEU A 247 26.85 -8.75 -19.39
N ALA A 248 26.89 -9.46 -18.25
CA ALA A 248 28.12 -9.70 -17.51
C ALA A 248 29.06 -10.65 -18.24
N ILE A 249 28.53 -11.65 -18.96
CA ILE A 249 29.32 -12.52 -19.85
C ILE A 249 29.95 -11.70 -20.98
N LEU A 250 29.23 -10.71 -21.50
CA LEU A 250 29.74 -9.75 -22.49
C LEU A 250 30.70 -8.70 -21.90
N GLN A 251 30.95 -8.73 -20.59
CA GLN A 251 31.77 -7.76 -19.85
C GLN A 251 31.27 -6.30 -19.92
N GLU A 252 29.99 -6.09 -20.22
CA GLU A 252 29.38 -4.75 -20.25
C GLU A 252 28.96 -4.26 -18.85
N VAL A 253 28.68 -5.19 -17.93
CA VAL A 253 28.30 -4.91 -16.55
C VAL A 253 29.04 -5.82 -15.58
N THR A 254 29.30 -5.32 -14.37
CA THR A 254 29.91 -6.13 -13.30
C THR A 254 28.88 -7.03 -12.63
N PRO A 255 29.28 -8.16 -12.04
CA PRO A 255 28.40 -8.99 -11.22
C PRO A 255 27.72 -8.20 -10.09
N GLY A 256 28.43 -7.22 -9.51
CA GLY A 256 27.88 -6.29 -8.53
C GLY A 256 26.73 -5.46 -9.06
N THR A 257 26.89 -4.80 -10.22
CA THR A 257 25.84 -3.99 -10.84
C THR A 257 24.61 -4.81 -11.25
N MET A 258 24.80 -6.04 -11.74
CA MET A 258 23.70 -6.97 -12.03
C MET A 258 22.84 -7.22 -10.78
N ILE A 259 23.46 -7.56 -9.64
CA ILE A 259 22.73 -7.84 -8.41
C ILE A 259 22.08 -6.57 -7.87
N ALA A 260 22.78 -5.43 -7.89
CA ALA A 260 22.21 -4.14 -7.49
C ALA A 260 20.98 -3.78 -8.32
N ALA A 261 21.02 -3.95 -9.65
CA ALA A 261 19.87 -3.72 -10.52
C ALA A 261 18.68 -4.61 -10.14
N SER A 262 18.90 -5.89 -9.81
CA SER A 262 17.84 -6.79 -9.38
C SER A 262 17.17 -6.36 -8.06
N ILE A 263 17.96 -5.86 -7.11
CA ILE A 263 17.44 -5.36 -5.82
C ILE A 263 16.64 -4.08 -6.02
N LEU A 264 17.14 -3.16 -6.86
CA LEU A 264 16.43 -1.92 -7.21
C LEU A 264 15.12 -2.21 -7.97
N MET A 265 15.12 -3.18 -8.87
CA MET A 265 13.91 -3.59 -9.60
C MET A 265 12.81 -4.08 -8.64
N GLY A 266 13.19 -4.85 -7.62
CA GLY A 266 12.27 -5.27 -6.56
C GLY A 266 11.62 -4.09 -5.81
N ARG A 267 12.26 -2.91 -5.80
CA ARG A 267 11.72 -1.68 -5.20
C ARG A 267 10.80 -0.92 -6.15
N VAL A 268 11.20 -0.77 -7.42
CA VAL A 268 10.36 -0.15 -8.47
C VAL A 268 9.02 -0.86 -8.60
N ASN A 269 9.03 -2.18 -8.43
CA ASN A 269 7.86 -3.04 -8.60
C ASN A 269 6.98 -3.18 -7.34
N ARG A 270 7.26 -2.43 -6.27
CA ARG A 270 6.38 -2.40 -5.10
C ARG A 270 5.09 -1.67 -5.47
N PRO A 271 3.92 -2.22 -5.10
CA PRO A 271 2.66 -1.59 -5.43
C PRO A 271 2.52 -0.31 -4.60
N GLY A 272 2.86 0.83 -5.18
CA GLY A 272 2.75 2.13 -4.52
C GLY A 272 1.30 2.58 -4.32
N PHE A 273 0.35 2.01 -5.05
CA PHE A 273 -1.02 2.55 -5.11
C PHE A 273 -2.17 1.53 -5.09
N ALA A 274 -1.90 0.23 -5.27
CA ALA A 274 -2.97 -0.76 -5.46
C ALA A 274 -3.10 -1.81 -4.35
N GLY A 275 -2.35 -1.65 -3.24
CA GLY A 275 -2.37 -2.58 -2.10
C GLY A 275 -3.14 -2.08 -0.87
N GLY A 276 -3.82 -0.95 -0.96
CA GLY A 276 -4.48 -0.30 0.19
C GLY A 276 -5.76 -0.96 0.69
N SER A 277 -6.19 -2.11 0.14
CA SER A 277 -7.43 -2.77 0.55
C SER A 277 -7.25 -3.98 1.46
N ASN A 278 -6.05 -4.24 2.01
CA ASN A 278 -5.86 -5.31 2.99
C ASN A 278 -5.00 -4.86 4.16
N SER A 279 -5.64 -4.12 5.07
CA SER A 279 -5.49 -4.21 6.53
C SER A 279 -6.63 -3.47 7.21
#